data_AF-Q54DW9-F1
#
_entry.id   AF-Q54DW9-F1
#
_cell.length_a   1.000
_cell.length_b   1.000
_cell.length_c   1.000
_cell.angle_alpha   90.00
_cell.angle_beta   90.00
_cell.angle_gamma   90.00
#
_symmetry.space_group_name_H-M   'P 1'
#
loop_
_entity.id
_entity.type
_entity.pdbx_description
1 polymer ?
#
loop_
_entity_poly.entity_id
_entity_poly.type
_entity_poly.pdbx_seq_one_letter_code
_entity_poly.pdbx_strand_id
1 'polypeptide(L)'
;MTSLNNKYINDDKNINKNKNKNNNFNNFNFNNIIKNDDIIINNNNNNNNNNNNYNDNLFFKVFRNKYLFYIILKHLKIYNRVLKYKLTYGPYSTIGPPGLFFTDQQQDNKDNEKISDNNNIENFKKIIINDENNDYNKLKTFNDNNNNNNNNNNNNNNNNNNNNNNNNNNNYCFDEPNGIYCNDPIPVGCIPNSVVKLIVNINKPILKDVLPNSILELIFEDEFNQKIINGTLSTQLELIKFGNDFNQPFNFDKNNFNFFPKNLKQISFGDSFNQNINKGLLIDLKMLETLQFGLDFNKSIDGFGILPDSIKNLIFSKKTYKQSFHPLFFPKSLINLKGFYYDLPITKELGLVNKTNLKSLIFSNQFINFIEPYSLPSSLETIILSSNFNLPLHKGIIPFGVLNLSFGKNWNQPLKKFDLPITIKSLKFSKDFNQLINFEILPKSLEILYFGEKFNQMLEPFILPQSINYLKIGKSFNKPLLKNSIPNNVKILKLDCNISLILSKENYMNSIPPSITYLKLSLNSSEFTMNTFIPPTVKSLKLGSKGKQPLGIIPKTIKSIKFYYEFNQLLSENCIPSTVESISTNGINNIQKLIDFGYKVNYKPHENLDFIFLK
;
A
#
# COMPACT_ATOMS: atom_id res chain seq x y z
N MET A 1 27.12 57.96 48.93
CA MET A 1 26.21 57.20 49.80
C MET A 1 26.39 55.71 49.50
N THR A 2 26.83 54.96 50.51
CA THR A 2 26.54 53.53 50.77
C THR A 2 26.59 52.52 49.61
N SER A 3 27.75 51.85 49.54
CA SER A 3 27.93 50.39 49.48
C SER A 3 26.95 49.54 48.66
N LEU A 4 27.38 49.15 47.46
CA LEU A 4 27.20 47.80 46.94
C LEU A 4 28.53 47.42 46.26
N ASN A 5 29.38 46.74 47.05
CA ASN A 5 30.71 46.31 46.64
C ASN A 5 30.61 45.20 45.58
N ASN A 6 31.17 45.49 44.40
CA ASN A 6 31.78 44.50 43.52
C ASN A 6 32.95 43.81 44.24
N LYS A 7 32.99 42.47 44.20
CA LYS A 7 34.15 41.56 44.39
C LYS A 7 33.57 40.14 44.61
N TYR A 8 33.90 39.07 43.92
CA TYR A 8 35.05 38.72 43.08
C TYR A 8 34.62 37.68 42.04
N ILE A 9 35.10 37.88 40.81
CA ILE A 9 35.52 36.80 39.92
C ILE A 9 36.89 36.33 40.44
N ASN A 10 37.06 35.03 40.65
CA ASN A 10 38.29 34.23 40.56
C ASN A 10 37.82 32.78 40.76
N ASP A 11 37.88 31.94 39.72
CA ASP A 11 39.04 31.09 39.47
C ASP A 11 39.46 30.34 40.73
N ASP A 12 39.06 29.07 40.84
CA ASP A 12 40.05 28.04 40.55
C ASP A 12 39.45 26.63 40.44
N LYS A 13 40.01 25.94 39.45
CA LYS A 13 40.06 24.49 39.29
C LYS A 13 40.25 23.80 40.64
N ASN A 14 39.28 23.00 41.07
CA ASN A 14 39.60 21.85 41.90
C ASN A 14 38.71 20.65 41.58
N ILE A 15 39.32 19.77 40.77
CA ILE A 15 39.44 18.34 41.04
C ILE A 15 38.14 17.52 40.93
N ASN A 16 37.99 16.89 39.77
CA ASN A 16 37.93 15.43 39.62
C ASN A 16 37.98 14.62 40.93
N LYS A 17 36.88 14.58 41.70
CA LYS A 17 36.59 13.55 42.71
C LYS A 17 35.08 13.33 42.78
N ASN A 18 34.54 12.72 41.72
CA ASN A 18 33.41 11.78 41.81
C ASN A 18 33.38 10.88 40.56
N LYS A 19 34.56 10.35 40.19
CA LYS A 19 34.62 8.95 39.75
C LYS A 19 34.59 8.13 41.05
N ASN A 20 33.72 7.13 41.12
CA ASN A 20 33.45 6.26 42.28
C ASN A 20 32.33 6.71 43.23
N LYS A 21 31.14 6.99 42.70
CA LYS A 21 29.97 6.30 43.25
C LYS A 21 29.59 5.22 42.25
N ASN A 22 30.14 4.04 42.49
CA ASN A 22 29.69 2.81 41.87
C ASN A 22 28.17 2.81 41.84
N ASN A 23 27.63 2.64 40.64
CA ASN A 23 26.25 2.26 40.41
C ASN A 23 26.02 0.89 41.08
N ASN A 24 25.83 0.88 42.39
CA ASN A 24 25.15 -0.19 43.10
C ASN A 24 23.65 -0.06 42.81
N PHE A 25 23.29 -0.21 41.54
CA PHE A 25 21.98 -0.67 41.10
C PHE A 25 22.06 -2.15 40.68
N ASN A 26 23.15 -2.83 41.04
CA ASN A 26 23.23 -4.28 40.99
C ASN A 26 22.61 -4.82 42.29
N ASN A 27 21.47 -5.49 42.16
CA ASN A 27 20.66 -6.13 43.22
C ASN A 27 19.58 -5.27 43.90
N PHE A 28 18.70 -4.65 43.11
CA PHE A 28 17.33 -4.38 43.58
C PHE A 28 16.54 -5.69 43.63
N ASN A 29 16.53 -6.36 44.80
CA ASN A 29 15.75 -7.56 45.02
C ASN A 29 14.36 -7.18 45.59
N PHE A 30 13.37 -7.02 44.71
CA PHE A 30 12.02 -6.53 45.05
C PHE A 30 11.19 -7.47 45.94
N ASN A 31 11.62 -8.71 46.19
CA ASN A 31 10.88 -9.63 47.04
C ASN A 31 10.85 -9.23 48.53
N ASN A 32 11.79 -8.39 48.98
CA ASN A 32 11.82 -7.94 50.39
C ASN A 32 10.90 -6.75 50.69
N ILE A 33 10.29 -6.11 49.68
CA ILE A 33 9.40 -4.96 49.91
C ILE A 33 7.97 -5.42 50.29
N ILE A 34 7.63 -6.69 50.03
CA ILE A 34 6.27 -7.21 50.27
C ILE A 34 6.04 -7.63 51.75
N LYS A 35 7.02 -7.45 52.65
CA LYS A 35 6.89 -7.94 54.05
C LYS A 35 6.74 -6.89 55.15
N ASN A 36 6.68 -5.60 54.84
CA ASN A 36 6.42 -4.58 55.87
C ASN A 36 5.07 -3.90 55.61
N ASP A 37 4.00 -4.65 55.83
CA ASP A 37 2.72 -4.06 56.24
C ASP A 37 2.93 -3.59 57.68
N ASP A 38 3.28 -2.30 57.86
CA ASP A 38 3.10 -1.48 59.07
C ASP A 38 4.04 -0.27 59.02
N ILE A 39 3.69 0.73 58.22
CA ILE A 39 4.23 2.10 58.41
C ILE A 39 3.04 3.06 58.45
N ILE A 40 2.50 3.21 59.65
CA ILE A 40 1.64 4.33 60.05
C ILE A 40 2.58 5.53 60.26
N ILE A 41 2.65 6.46 59.31
CA ILE A 41 3.28 7.76 59.54
C ILE A 41 2.19 8.78 59.86
N ASN A 42 2.06 9.02 61.16
CA ASN A 42 1.31 10.12 61.75
C ASN A 42 1.99 11.47 61.46
N ASN A 43 1.15 12.51 61.49
CA ASN A 43 1.44 13.91 61.30
C ASN A 43 2.60 14.50 62.13
N ASN A 44 3.10 15.63 61.61
CA ASN A 44 3.77 16.77 62.26
C ASN A 44 5.26 16.93 61.90
N ASN A 45 5.54 17.78 60.90
CA ASN A 45 6.50 18.89 60.99
C ASN A 45 6.69 19.60 59.64
N ASN A 46 6.32 20.89 59.65
CA ASN A 46 6.99 22.03 59.04
C ASN A 46 7.65 21.89 57.65
N ASN A 47 7.00 22.54 56.68
CA ASN A 47 7.60 23.41 55.65
C ASN A 47 8.96 22.96 55.07
N ASN A 48 8.94 21.97 54.16
CA ASN A 48 9.70 21.96 52.90
C ASN A 48 9.49 20.72 51.98
N ASN A 49 8.51 19.84 52.23
CA ASN A 49 8.42 18.55 51.50
C ASN A 49 7.10 18.25 50.75
N ASN A 50 6.41 19.26 50.21
CA ASN A 50 5.19 19.02 49.40
C ASN A 50 5.45 18.31 48.04
N ASN A 51 6.68 18.25 47.54
CA ASN A 51 7.00 17.52 46.30
C ASN A 51 7.11 16.00 46.48
N ASN A 52 7.48 15.50 47.66
CA ASN A 52 7.65 14.06 47.88
C ASN A 52 6.30 13.34 47.99
N ASN A 53 5.32 13.93 48.69
CA ASN A 53 3.98 13.35 48.77
C ASN A 53 3.27 13.26 47.41
N TYR A 54 3.55 14.17 46.48
CA TYR A 54 2.97 14.13 45.14
C TYR A 54 3.61 13.03 44.28
N ASN A 55 4.94 12.87 44.37
CA ASN A 55 5.67 11.83 43.66
C ASN A 55 5.34 10.44 44.20
N ASP A 56 5.20 10.27 45.52
CA ASP A 56 4.80 8.99 46.11
C ASP A 56 3.37 8.62 45.71
N ASN A 57 2.43 9.57 45.77
CA ASN A 57 1.06 9.33 45.31
C ASN A 57 0.98 9.00 43.80
N LEU A 58 1.76 9.69 42.96
CA LEU A 58 1.83 9.40 41.53
C LEU A 58 2.47 8.02 41.28
N PHE A 59 3.54 7.69 42.00
CA PHE A 59 4.20 6.38 41.94
C PHE A 59 3.23 5.26 42.30
N PHE A 60 2.52 5.36 43.43
CA PHE A 60 1.53 4.35 43.82
C PHE A 60 0.31 4.32 42.88
N LYS A 61 -0.09 5.43 42.26
CA LYS A 61 -1.13 5.45 41.20
C LYS A 61 -0.68 4.70 39.94
N VAL A 62 0.56 4.89 39.49
CA VAL A 62 1.13 4.17 38.34
C VAL A 62 1.32 2.69 38.67
N PHE A 63 1.80 2.37 39.88
CA PHE A 63 2.07 0.99 40.32
C PHE A 63 0.79 0.18 40.51
N ARG A 64 -0.32 0.80 40.97
CA ARG A 64 -1.64 0.15 41.07
C ARG A 64 -2.33 -0.05 39.71
N ASN A 65 -1.91 0.65 38.66
CA ASN A 65 -2.46 0.46 37.33
C ASN A 65 -1.88 -0.82 36.69
N LYS A 66 -2.68 -1.89 36.62
CA LYS A 66 -2.27 -3.22 36.11
C LYS A 66 -1.62 -3.16 34.73
N TYR A 67 -2.11 -2.29 33.83
CA TYR A 67 -1.56 -2.16 32.48
C TYR A 67 -0.18 -1.48 32.51
N LEU A 68 -0.05 -0.34 33.20
CA LEU A 68 1.24 0.36 33.30
C LEU A 68 2.30 -0.50 34.03
N PHE A 69 1.90 -1.19 35.09
CA PHE A 69 2.77 -2.13 35.81
C PHE A 69 3.27 -3.25 34.90
N TYR A 70 2.38 -3.84 34.07
CA TYR A 70 2.77 -4.85 33.08
C TYR A 70 3.79 -4.30 32.06
N ILE A 71 3.57 -3.09 31.53
CA ILE A 71 4.49 -2.44 30.60
C ILE A 71 5.86 -2.19 31.25
N ILE A 72 5.89 -1.69 32.50
CA ILE A 72 7.13 -1.47 33.26
C ILE A 72 7.89 -2.78 33.47
N LEU A 73 7.23 -3.86 33.89
CA LEU A 73 7.85 -5.17 34.05
C LEU A 73 8.36 -5.76 32.72
N LYS A 74 7.62 -5.56 31.63
CA LYS A 74 8.04 -5.97 30.28
C LYS A 74 9.33 -5.25 29.88
N HIS A 75 9.42 -3.93 30.10
CA HIS A 75 10.59 -3.14 29.78
C HIS A 75 11.79 -3.46 30.68
N LEU A 76 11.56 -3.70 31.98
CA LEU A 76 12.61 -4.16 32.91
C LEU A 76 13.19 -5.53 32.53
N LYS A 77 12.33 -6.48 32.13
CA LYS A 77 12.81 -7.78 31.60
C LYS A 77 13.68 -7.62 30.34
N ILE A 78 13.32 -6.69 29.46
CA ILE A 78 14.09 -6.38 28.24
C ILE A 78 15.44 -5.73 28.61
N TYR A 79 15.42 -4.70 29.47
CA TYR A 79 16.64 -4.03 29.94
C TYR A 79 17.60 -5.03 30.57
N ASN A 80 17.11 -5.90 31.47
CA ASN A 80 17.94 -6.92 32.12
C ASN A 80 18.50 -7.95 31.13
N ARG A 81 17.77 -8.30 30.05
CA ARG A 81 18.28 -9.19 28.99
C ARG A 81 19.39 -8.53 28.17
N VAL A 82 19.21 -7.27 27.78
CA VAL A 82 20.22 -6.50 27.04
C VAL A 82 21.46 -6.27 27.92
N LEU A 83 21.27 -5.99 29.21
CA LEU A 83 22.36 -5.81 30.16
C LEU A 83 23.13 -7.12 30.37
N LYS A 84 22.41 -8.25 30.52
CA LYS A 84 23.03 -9.58 30.60
C LYS A 84 23.83 -9.89 29.34
N TYR A 85 23.32 -9.56 28.15
CA TYR A 85 24.02 -9.75 26.88
C TYR A 85 25.29 -8.90 26.76
N LYS A 86 25.22 -7.62 27.19
CA LYS A 86 26.40 -6.74 27.28
C LYS A 86 27.45 -7.27 28.25
N LEU A 87 27.03 -7.86 29.37
CA LEU A 87 27.92 -8.44 30.38
C LEU A 87 28.50 -9.80 29.94
N THR A 88 27.74 -10.62 29.20
CA THR A 88 28.18 -11.96 28.79
C THR A 88 29.05 -11.96 27.54
N TYR A 89 28.85 -11.02 26.61
CA TYR A 89 29.54 -11.06 25.32
C TYR A 89 30.48 -9.89 25.04
N GLY A 90 30.57 -8.93 25.98
CA GLY A 90 31.46 -7.78 25.90
C GLY A 90 31.26 -6.96 24.61
N PRO A 91 31.88 -5.78 24.50
CA PRO A 91 31.83 -5.02 23.24
C PRO A 91 32.78 -5.57 22.15
N TYR A 92 33.54 -6.64 22.41
CA TYR A 92 34.52 -7.19 21.47
C TYR A 92 34.54 -8.73 21.52
N SER A 93 33.54 -9.39 20.93
CA SER A 93 33.64 -10.81 20.59
C SER A 93 33.57 -11.00 19.08
N THR A 94 34.76 -10.97 18.46
CA THR A 94 35.00 -11.38 17.08
C THR A 94 35.22 -12.89 17.04
N ILE A 95 34.17 -13.67 16.85
CA ILE A 95 34.28 -15.06 16.40
C ILE A 95 33.22 -15.27 15.31
N GLY A 96 33.56 -14.85 14.10
CA GLY A 96 32.88 -15.32 12.90
C GLY A 96 33.39 -16.72 12.54
N PRO A 97 32.53 -17.63 12.05
CA PRO A 97 32.98 -18.93 11.60
C PRO A 97 33.78 -18.82 10.28
N PRO A 98 34.72 -19.73 10.03
CA PRO A 98 35.64 -19.66 8.90
C PRO A 98 35.02 -20.22 7.62
N GLY A 99 35.33 -19.57 6.50
CA GLY A 99 35.24 -20.19 5.18
C GLY A 99 33.91 -20.02 4.46
N LEU A 100 33.88 -19.05 3.54
CA LEU A 100 33.34 -19.17 2.18
C LEU A 100 33.70 -17.86 1.46
N PHE A 101 34.97 -17.75 1.06
CA PHE A 101 35.40 -16.78 0.07
C PHE A 101 34.80 -17.23 -1.27
N PHE A 102 33.71 -16.60 -1.70
CA PHE A 102 33.36 -16.61 -3.11
C PHE A 102 34.27 -15.57 -3.78
N THR A 103 35.39 -16.04 -4.33
CA THR A 103 36.17 -15.24 -5.28
C THR A 103 35.42 -15.14 -6.58
N ASP A 104 35.38 -13.92 -7.13
CA ASP A 104 34.78 -13.58 -8.41
C ASP A 104 35.27 -14.52 -9.52
N GLN A 105 34.41 -15.44 -9.94
CA GLN A 105 34.50 -16.04 -11.27
C GLN A 105 33.23 -15.71 -12.02
N GLN A 106 33.41 -14.80 -12.97
CA GLN A 106 32.51 -14.61 -14.09
C GLN A 106 32.41 -15.94 -14.82
N GLN A 107 31.26 -16.60 -14.74
CA GLN A 107 30.96 -17.70 -15.63
C GLN A 107 29.65 -17.39 -16.33
N ASP A 108 29.79 -17.20 -17.64
CA ASP A 108 28.74 -17.02 -18.61
C ASP A 108 27.72 -18.16 -18.52
N ASN A 109 26.61 -17.94 -17.82
CA ASN A 109 25.41 -18.73 -18.05
C ASN A 109 24.58 -18.02 -19.13
N LYS A 110 24.91 -18.38 -20.37
CA LYS A 110 23.92 -18.44 -21.45
C LYS A 110 22.95 -19.55 -21.07
N ASP A 111 21.76 -19.20 -20.61
CA ASP A 111 20.57 -19.95 -20.96
C ASP A 111 19.37 -19.02 -21.05
N ASN A 112 18.83 -19.00 -22.25
CA ASN A 112 17.64 -18.28 -22.64
C ASN A 112 16.42 -19.01 -22.06
N GLU A 113 15.76 -18.42 -21.08
CA GLU A 113 14.33 -18.66 -20.88
C GLU A 113 13.59 -17.34 -20.71
N LYS A 114 13.01 -16.88 -21.83
CA LYS A 114 11.96 -15.87 -21.86
C LYS A 114 10.68 -16.46 -21.24
N ILE A 115 10.63 -16.56 -19.92
CA ILE A 115 9.42 -16.98 -19.21
C ILE A 115 8.77 -15.76 -18.55
N SER A 116 7.71 -15.25 -19.20
CA SER A 116 6.59 -14.49 -18.61
C SER A 116 6.88 -13.30 -17.68
N ASP A 117 7.83 -12.42 -17.99
CA ASP A 117 8.05 -11.17 -17.21
C ASP A 117 6.90 -10.14 -17.33
N ASN A 118 6.03 -10.25 -18.34
CA ASN A 118 4.96 -9.26 -18.57
C ASN A 118 3.88 -9.26 -17.47
N ASN A 119 3.57 -10.40 -16.85
CA ASN A 119 2.51 -10.49 -15.83
C ASN A 119 2.93 -9.83 -14.52
N ASN A 120 4.19 -9.98 -14.10
CA ASN A 120 4.70 -9.35 -12.88
C ASN A 120 4.85 -7.83 -13.03
N ILE A 121 5.29 -7.35 -14.20
CA ILE A 121 5.37 -5.90 -14.49
C ILE A 121 3.97 -5.28 -14.53
N GLU A 122 3.00 -5.91 -15.20
CA GLU A 122 1.61 -5.41 -15.22
C GLU A 122 0.96 -5.47 -13.84
N ASN A 123 1.20 -6.50 -13.03
CA ASN A 123 0.73 -6.53 -11.65
C ASN A 123 1.35 -5.43 -10.79
N PHE A 124 2.66 -5.16 -10.94
CA PHE A 124 3.29 -4.05 -10.23
C PHE A 124 2.75 -2.70 -10.69
N LYS A 125 2.53 -2.50 -12.01
CA LYS A 125 1.83 -1.33 -12.55
C LYS A 125 0.42 -1.21 -11.96
N LYS A 126 -0.38 -2.29 -11.92
CA LYS A 126 -1.73 -2.30 -11.32
C LYS A 126 -1.68 -1.93 -9.83
N ILE A 127 -0.75 -2.50 -9.07
CA ILE A 127 -0.56 -2.17 -7.64
C ILE A 127 -0.17 -0.69 -7.47
N ILE A 128 0.72 -0.17 -8.31
CA ILE A 128 1.13 1.24 -8.34
C ILE A 128 -0.04 2.16 -8.74
N ILE A 129 -0.78 1.80 -9.78
CA ILE A 129 -1.93 2.55 -10.31
C ILE A 129 -3.04 2.60 -9.26
N ASN A 130 -3.27 1.52 -8.51
CA ASN A 130 -4.24 1.54 -7.40
C ASN A 130 -3.83 2.52 -6.28
N ASP A 131 -2.52 2.68 -6.02
CA ASP A 131 -2.04 3.71 -5.10
C ASP A 131 -2.19 5.14 -5.68
N GLU A 132 -2.11 5.33 -7.01
CA GLU A 132 -2.41 6.61 -7.70
C GLU A 132 -3.92 6.91 -7.75
N ASN A 133 -4.78 5.91 -7.96
CA ASN A 133 -6.24 6.05 -8.02
C ASN A 133 -6.88 6.39 -6.66
N ASN A 134 -6.17 6.21 -5.54
CA ASN A 134 -6.64 6.73 -4.24
C ASN A 134 -6.73 8.26 -4.20
N ASP A 135 -6.00 8.99 -5.06
CA ASP A 135 -6.20 10.44 -5.25
C ASP A 135 -7.51 10.72 -6.04
N TYR A 136 -7.92 9.83 -6.96
CA TYR A 136 -9.22 9.88 -7.65
C TYR A 136 -10.39 9.79 -6.64
N ASN A 137 -10.32 8.84 -5.69
CA ASN A 137 -11.36 8.68 -4.67
C ASN A 137 -11.39 9.83 -3.64
N LYS A 138 -10.23 10.40 -3.28
CA LYS A 138 -10.17 11.58 -2.40
C LYS A 138 -10.78 12.84 -3.03
N LEU A 139 -10.67 13.01 -4.35
CA LEU A 139 -11.26 14.15 -5.05
C LEU A 139 -12.76 13.97 -5.28
N LYS A 140 -13.25 12.73 -5.45
CA LYS A 140 -14.69 12.44 -5.48
C LYS A 140 -15.37 12.85 -4.16
N THR A 141 -14.77 12.50 -3.01
CA THR A 141 -15.27 12.92 -1.69
C THR A 141 -15.20 14.43 -1.43
N PHE A 142 -14.34 15.18 -2.14
CA PHE A 142 -14.31 16.65 -2.00
C PHE A 142 -15.38 17.35 -2.85
N ASN A 143 -15.82 16.74 -3.95
CA ASN A 143 -16.89 17.28 -4.79
C ASN A 143 -18.30 16.83 -4.35
N ASP A 144 -18.42 15.63 -3.77
CA ASP A 144 -19.70 15.15 -3.23
C ASP A 144 -20.16 15.94 -1.99
N ASN A 145 -19.22 16.61 -1.28
CA ASN A 145 -19.56 17.48 -0.14
C ASN A 145 -20.11 18.86 -0.53
N ASN A 146 -20.09 19.26 -1.80
CA ASN A 146 -20.60 20.57 -2.25
C ASN A 146 -21.82 20.50 -3.16
N ASN A 147 -22.32 19.31 -3.50
CA ASN A 147 -23.57 19.15 -4.25
C ASN A 147 -24.40 18.04 -3.61
N ASN A 148 -25.16 18.37 -2.57
CA ASN A 148 -26.50 17.81 -2.26
C ASN A 148 -27.07 18.44 -0.96
N ASN A 149 -27.11 19.77 -0.92
CA ASN A 149 -28.18 20.50 -0.23
C ASN A 149 -29.08 21.03 -1.35
N ASN A 150 -30.10 20.27 -1.71
CA ASN A 150 -31.32 20.64 -2.46
C ASN A 150 -31.79 19.44 -3.28
N ASN A 151 -32.67 18.64 -2.69
CA ASN A 151 -33.93 18.18 -3.31
C ASN A 151 -34.60 17.18 -2.36
N ASN A 152 -35.16 17.75 -1.29
CA ASN A 152 -36.41 17.25 -0.75
C ASN A 152 -37.53 17.66 -1.72
N ASN A 153 -38.46 16.74 -1.91
CA ASN A 153 -39.84 16.90 -2.39
C ASN A 153 -40.20 16.32 -3.76
N ASN A 154 -41.26 15.51 -3.67
CA ASN A 154 -42.29 15.14 -4.63
C ASN A 154 -41.98 13.91 -5.50
N ASN A 155 -42.49 12.74 -5.09
CA ASN A 155 -43.88 12.26 -5.30
C ASN A 155 -44.26 12.04 -6.77
N ASN A 156 -44.54 10.77 -7.03
CA ASN A 156 -45.64 10.23 -7.83
C ASN A 156 -45.60 10.28 -9.36
N ASN A 157 -45.78 9.06 -9.88
CA ASN A 157 -46.56 8.67 -11.06
C ASN A 157 -45.99 9.01 -12.44
N ASN A 158 -45.59 7.95 -13.16
CA ASN A 158 -46.49 7.43 -14.21
C ASN A 158 -46.05 6.06 -14.73
N ASN A 159 -46.91 5.08 -14.46
CA ASN A 159 -47.42 4.07 -15.38
C ASN A 159 -46.73 3.98 -16.75
N ASN A 160 -46.02 2.87 -16.96
CA ASN A 160 -46.10 2.16 -18.24
C ASN A 160 -46.74 0.81 -18.00
N ASN A 161 -48.04 0.77 -18.25
CA ASN A 161 -48.80 -0.44 -18.54
C ASN A 161 -48.18 -1.13 -19.76
N ASN A 162 -47.65 -2.34 -19.57
CA ASN A 162 -47.61 -3.33 -20.63
C ASN A 162 -47.99 -4.69 -20.04
N ASN A 163 -49.26 -5.03 -20.29
CA ASN A 163 -49.84 -6.35 -20.50
C ASN A 163 -49.31 -7.55 -19.70
N ASN A 164 -50.20 -8.05 -18.84
CA ASN A 164 -50.67 -9.44 -18.85
C ASN A 164 -49.68 -10.47 -19.39
N ASN A 165 -48.82 -10.95 -18.51
CA ASN A 165 -48.56 -12.37 -18.45
C ASN A 165 -48.73 -12.81 -17.00
N ASN A 166 -49.83 -13.53 -16.77
CA ASN A 166 -50.01 -14.40 -15.62
C ASN A 166 -48.89 -15.46 -15.65
N ASN A 167 -47.74 -15.10 -15.11
CA ASN A 167 -46.84 -16.02 -14.47
C ASN A 167 -46.38 -15.29 -13.21
N ASN A 168 -46.62 -15.91 -12.06
CA ASN A 168 -46.07 -15.52 -10.77
C ASN A 168 -44.53 -15.60 -10.83
N ASN A 169 -43.90 -14.68 -11.55
CA ASN A 169 -42.47 -14.45 -11.50
C ASN A 169 -42.25 -13.43 -10.38
N ASN A 170 -42.44 -13.89 -9.13
CA ASN A 170 -41.71 -13.31 -8.02
C ASN A 170 -40.23 -13.62 -8.29
N ASN A 171 -39.58 -12.82 -9.12
CA ASN A 171 -38.15 -12.98 -9.40
C ASN A 171 -37.39 -12.46 -8.17
N TYR A 172 -37.35 -13.27 -7.11
CA TYR A 172 -36.52 -13.05 -5.92
C TYR A 172 -35.05 -12.82 -6.28
N CYS A 173 -34.64 -13.42 -7.41
CA CYS A 173 -33.34 -13.27 -8.01
C CYS A 173 -33.45 -12.99 -9.52
N PHE A 174 -32.48 -12.28 -10.08
CA PHE A 174 -32.36 -11.97 -11.51
C PHE A 174 -30.96 -12.28 -12.02
N ASP A 175 -30.89 -12.70 -13.29
CA ASP A 175 -29.63 -13.02 -13.96
C ASP A 175 -28.92 -11.74 -14.42
N GLU A 176 -27.63 -11.65 -14.12
CA GLU A 176 -26.71 -10.62 -14.62
C GLU A 176 -25.51 -11.32 -15.30
N PRO A 177 -24.76 -10.63 -16.17
CA PRO A 177 -23.59 -11.21 -16.85
C PRO A 177 -22.55 -11.81 -15.90
N ASN A 178 -22.53 -11.36 -14.65
CA ASN A 178 -21.56 -11.74 -13.62
C ASN A 178 -22.09 -12.75 -12.58
N GLY A 179 -23.32 -13.25 -12.71
CA GLY A 179 -23.93 -14.20 -11.77
C GLY A 179 -25.41 -13.89 -11.51
N ILE A 180 -26.02 -14.66 -10.61
CA ILE A 180 -27.40 -14.39 -10.16
C ILE A 180 -27.38 -13.43 -8.97
N TYR A 181 -28.22 -12.39 -9.01
CA TYR A 181 -28.39 -11.41 -7.95
C TYR A 181 -29.71 -11.64 -7.24
N CYS A 182 -29.70 -11.70 -5.91
CA CYS A 182 -30.93 -11.82 -5.13
C CYS A 182 -31.11 -10.60 -4.22
N ASN A 183 -32.24 -9.90 -4.40
CA ASN A 183 -32.63 -8.68 -3.66
C ASN A 183 -33.76 -8.94 -2.64
N ASP A 184 -34.31 -10.15 -2.62
CA ASP A 184 -35.33 -10.59 -1.66
C ASP A 184 -34.90 -11.87 -0.93
N PRO A 185 -35.45 -12.16 0.27
CA PRO A 185 -35.18 -13.41 0.98
C PRO A 185 -35.39 -14.62 0.07
N ILE A 186 -34.35 -15.42 -0.12
CA ILE A 186 -34.31 -16.51 -1.11
C ILE A 186 -35.08 -17.73 -0.55
N PRO A 187 -36.22 -18.13 -1.15
CA PRO A 187 -36.91 -19.35 -0.75
C PRO A 187 -36.12 -20.61 -1.16
N VAL A 188 -36.36 -21.72 -0.46
CA VAL A 188 -35.77 -23.02 -0.79
C VAL A 188 -36.18 -23.43 -2.21
N GLY A 189 -35.21 -23.84 -3.03
CA GLY A 189 -35.44 -24.26 -4.42
C GLY A 189 -35.52 -23.13 -5.45
N CYS A 190 -35.43 -21.86 -5.05
CA CYS A 190 -35.50 -20.73 -6.00
C CYS A 190 -34.22 -20.52 -6.82
N ILE A 191 -33.06 -20.97 -6.35
CA ILE A 191 -31.81 -20.87 -7.12
C ILE A 191 -31.68 -22.14 -7.97
N PRO A 192 -31.62 -22.04 -9.31
CA PRO A 192 -31.44 -23.18 -10.18
C PRO A 192 -30.11 -23.92 -9.91
N ASN A 193 -30.11 -25.25 -10.07
CA ASN A 193 -28.89 -26.08 -9.97
C ASN A 193 -27.86 -25.81 -11.10
N SER A 194 -28.20 -24.99 -12.09
CA SER A 194 -27.25 -24.51 -13.12
C SER A 194 -26.35 -23.38 -12.63
N VAL A 195 -26.66 -22.78 -11.46
CA VAL A 195 -25.96 -21.60 -10.95
C VAL A 195 -24.64 -21.99 -10.32
N VAL A 196 -23.56 -21.39 -10.84
CA VAL A 196 -22.20 -21.59 -10.37
C VAL A 196 -21.72 -20.43 -9.49
N LYS A 197 -22.19 -19.21 -9.79
CA LYS A 197 -21.83 -17.99 -9.07
C LYS A 197 -23.07 -17.24 -8.62
N LEU A 198 -23.16 -17.00 -7.31
CA LEU A 198 -24.27 -16.30 -6.68
C LEU A 198 -23.78 -15.03 -5.99
N ILE A 199 -24.47 -13.93 -6.25
CA ILE A 199 -24.27 -12.63 -5.61
C ILE A 199 -25.51 -12.33 -4.76
N VAL A 200 -25.31 -12.18 -3.45
CA VAL A 200 -26.37 -11.94 -2.48
C VAL A 200 -26.33 -10.47 -2.07
N ASN A 201 -27.33 -9.70 -2.50
CA ASN A 201 -27.46 -8.28 -2.20
C ASN A 201 -28.60 -8.01 -1.20
N ILE A 202 -28.68 -8.85 -0.17
CA ILE A 202 -29.66 -8.72 0.91
C ILE A 202 -29.02 -8.96 2.25
N ASN A 203 -29.37 -8.15 3.24
CA ASN A 203 -28.98 -8.40 4.62
C ASN A 203 -29.98 -9.33 5.32
N LYS A 204 -30.17 -10.56 4.80
CA LYS A 204 -31.09 -11.58 5.35
C LYS A 204 -30.38 -12.92 5.56
N PRO A 205 -30.73 -13.69 6.61
CA PRO A 205 -30.10 -14.98 6.86
C PRO A 205 -30.32 -15.94 5.69
N ILE A 206 -29.27 -16.64 5.28
CA ILE A 206 -29.39 -17.77 4.36
C ILE A 206 -29.91 -18.96 5.16
N LEU A 207 -31.09 -19.45 4.79
CA LEU A 207 -31.68 -20.64 5.39
C LEU A 207 -31.00 -21.91 4.86
N LYS A 208 -31.13 -23.00 5.61
CA LYS A 208 -30.68 -24.32 5.18
C LYS A 208 -31.40 -24.72 3.89
N ASP A 209 -30.70 -25.44 3.02
CA ASP A 209 -31.22 -25.99 1.75
C ASP A 209 -31.57 -24.94 0.67
N VAL A 210 -31.28 -23.65 0.92
CA VAL A 210 -31.46 -22.56 -0.06
C VAL A 210 -30.40 -22.60 -1.16
N LEU A 211 -29.13 -22.82 -0.78
CA LEU A 211 -28.01 -22.81 -1.71
C LEU A 211 -27.85 -24.19 -2.37
N PRO A 212 -28.00 -24.32 -3.69
CA PRO A 212 -27.72 -25.59 -4.38
C PRO A 212 -26.23 -25.94 -4.33
N ASN A 213 -25.93 -27.24 -4.38
CA ASN A 213 -24.54 -27.74 -4.37
C ASN A 213 -23.74 -27.34 -5.62
N SER A 214 -24.37 -26.80 -6.66
CA SER A 214 -23.70 -26.31 -7.88
C SER A 214 -22.88 -25.04 -7.67
N ILE A 215 -23.14 -24.29 -6.59
CA ILE A 215 -22.47 -23.01 -6.32
C ILE A 215 -21.00 -23.27 -5.96
N LEU A 216 -20.11 -22.64 -6.74
CA LEU A 216 -18.66 -22.60 -6.53
C LEU A 216 -18.19 -21.23 -6.02
N GLU A 217 -18.88 -20.14 -6.39
CA GLU A 217 -18.57 -18.78 -5.96
C GLU A 217 -19.78 -18.13 -5.26
N LEU A 218 -19.60 -17.71 -4.01
CA LEU A 218 -20.61 -16.99 -3.22
C LEU A 218 -20.07 -15.63 -2.81
N ILE A 219 -20.72 -14.56 -3.29
CA ILE A 219 -20.33 -13.18 -2.99
C ILE A 219 -21.49 -12.51 -2.29
N PHE A 220 -21.24 -11.92 -1.14
CA PHE A 220 -22.17 -11.03 -0.47
C PHE A 220 -21.82 -9.58 -0.80
N GLU A 221 -22.83 -8.78 -1.13
CA GLU A 221 -22.66 -7.33 -1.29
C GLU A 221 -22.56 -6.61 0.06
N ASP A 222 -22.24 -5.33 -0.02
CA ASP A 222 -21.64 -4.54 1.06
C ASP A 222 -22.45 -4.54 2.35
N GLU A 223 -23.78 -4.55 2.29
CA GLU A 223 -24.66 -4.46 3.47
C GLU A 223 -24.88 -5.78 4.22
N PHE A 224 -24.34 -6.91 3.73
CA PHE A 224 -24.58 -8.21 4.36
C PHE A 224 -23.87 -8.33 5.71
N ASN A 225 -24.64 -8.52 6.79
CA ASN A 225 -24.12 -8.75 8.14
C ASN A 225 -24.95 -9.77 8.92
N GLN A 226 -25.37 -10.86 8.29
CA GLN A 226 -26.10 -11.95 8.93
C GLN A 226 -25.19 -13.11 9.32
N LYS A 227 -25.55 -13.80 10.39
CA LYS A 227 -24.83 -15.03 10.80
C LYS A 227 -25.04 -16.07 9.72
N ILE A 228 -23.95 -16.74 9.33
CA ILE A 228 -24.08 -17.91 8.49
C ILE A 228 -24.23 -19.15 9.39
N ILE A 229 -25.20 -19.99 9.06
CA ILE A 229 -25.59 -21.15 9.87
C ILE A 229 -24.83 -22.39 9.35
N ASN A 230 -24.35 -23.25 10.25
CA ASN A 230 -23.67 -24.48 9.86
C ASN A 230 -24.54 -25.33 8.89
N GLY A 231 -23.92 -25.81 7.82
CA GLY A 231 -24.58 -26.63 6.81
C GLY A 231 -25.40 -25.86 5.76
N THR A 232 -25.41 -24.51 5.77
CA THR A 232 -26.08 -23.73 4.70
C THR A 232 -25.23 -23.55 3.45
N LEU A 233 -23.90 -23.61 3.58
CA LEU A 233 -22.98 -23.44 2.46
C LEU A 233 -22.90 -24.72 1.62
N SER A 234 -22.84 -24.56 0.29
CA SER A 234 -22.56 -25.64 -0.65
C SER A 234 -21.24 -26.35 -0.29
N THR A 235 -21.23 -27.67 -0.35
CA THR A 235 -20.03 -28.48 -0.13
C THR A 235 -18.98 -28.32 -1.24
N GLN A 236 -19.39 -27.84 -2.43
CA GLN A 236 -18.52 -27.60 -3.58
C GLN A 236 -17.93 -26.18 -3.60
N LEU A 237 -18.31 -25.32 -2.65
CA LEU A 237 -17.93 -23.92 -2.65
C LEU A 237 -16.40 -23.76 -2.63
N GLU A 238 -15.87 -23.03 -3.62
CA GLU A 238 -14.44 -22.75 -3.77
C GLU A 238 -14.07 -21.33 -3.35
N LEU A 239 -14.98 -20.37 -3.49
CA LEU A 239 -14.76 -18.97 -3.13
C LEU A 239 -15.94 -18.42 -2.32
N ILE A 240 -15.61 -17.75 -1.22
CA ILE A 240 -16.56 -16.94 -0.46
C ILE A 240 -16.01 -15.53 -0.22
N LYS A 241 -16.79 -14.53 -0.57
CA LYS A 241 -16.50 -13.12 -0.27
C LYS A 241 -17.64 -12.53 0.53
N PHE A 242 -17.35 -12.06 1.74
CA PHE A 242 -18.29 -11.34 2.57
C PHE A 242 -18.34 -9.85 2.19
N GLY A 243 -19.52 -9.25 2.35
CA GLY A 243 -19.76 -7.83 2.15
C GLY A 243 -19.05 -6.97 3.19
N ASN A 244 -18.85 -5.69 2.88
CA ASN A 244 -18.10 -4.73 3.71
C ASN A 244 -18.58 -4.68 5.17
N ASP A 245 -19.88 -4.73 5.43
CA ASP A 245 -20.45 -4.60 6.78
C ASP A 245 -20.40 -5.89 7.61
N PHE A 246 -19.94 -7.00 7.03
CA PHE A 246 -19.94 -8.30 7.72
C PHE A 246 -19.01 -8.30 8.93
N ASN A 247 -19.57 -8.53 10.12
CA ASN A 247 -18.81 -8.61 11.36
C ASN A 247 -19.37 -9.67 12.34
N GLN A 248 -19.96 -10.74 11.80
CA GLN A 248 -20.49 -11.84 12.63
C GLN A 248 -19.38 -12.81 13.05
N PRO A 249 -19.41 -13.33 14.30
CA PRO A 249 -18.42 -14.29 14.76
C PRO A 249 -18.67 -15.70 14.19
N PHE A 250 -17.59 -16.45 13.99
CA PHE A 250 -17.64 -17.87 13.63
C PHE A 250 -17.48 -18.72 14.89
N ASN A 251 -18.60 -19.14 15.47
CA ASN A 251 -18.62 -20.07 16.60
C ASN A 251 -18.75 -21.50 16.06
N PHE A 252 -17.98 -22.43 16.62
CA PHE A 252 -18.20 -23.85 16.38
C PHE A 252 -19.59 -24.28 16.86
N ASP A 253 -20.20 -25.24 16.17
CA ASP A 253 -21.42 -25.88 16.69
C ASP A 253 -21.10 -26.80 17.87
N LYS A 254 -22.15 -27.38 18.47
CA LYS A 254 -22.04 -28.31 19.61
C LYS A 254 -21.17 -29.55 19.29
N ASN A 255 -20.99 -29.88 18.01
CA ASN A 255 -20.23 -31.02 17.55
C ASN A 255 -18.82 -30.65 17.07
N ASN A 256 -18.41 -29.38 17.19
CA ASN A 256 -17.18 -28.83 16.66
C ASN A 256 -17.00 -29.00 15.13
N PHE A 257 -18.08 -29.13 14.36
CA PHE A 257 -17.96 -29.16 12.91
C PHE A 257 -17.57 -27.78 12.37
N ASN A 258 -16.66 -27.79 11.39
CA ASN A 258 -16.24 -26.59 10.70
C ASN A 258 -17.39 -26.04 9.85
N PHE A 259 -17.66 -24.75 10.00
CA PHE A 259 -18.65 -24.00 9.24
C PHE A 259 -18.30 -23.94 7.73
N PHE A 260 -17.00 -23.82 7.43
CA PHE A 260 -16.50 -23.65 6.07
C PHE A 260 -16.35 -25.02 5.35
N PRO A 261 -16.83 -25.14 4.09
CA PRO A 261 -16.66 -26.36 3.31
C PRO A 261 -15.19 -26.57 2.93
N LYS A 262 -14.77 -27.85 2.87
CA LYS A 262 -13.35 -28.25 2.71
C LYS A 262 -12.73 -27.86 1.37
N ASN A 263 -13.54 -27.63 0.34
CA ASN A 263 -13.09 -27.28 -1.01
C ASN A 263 -12.77 -25.79 -1.19
N LEU A 264 -12.96 -24.96 -0.15
CA LEU A 264 -12.65 -23.54 -0.24
C LEU A 264 -11.18 -23.29 -0.57
N LYS A 265 -10.97 -22.53 -1.63
CA LYS A 265 -9.69 -22.01 -2.11
C LYS A 265 -9.49 -20.56 -1.70
N GLN A 266 -10.57 -19.79 -1.54
CA GLN A 266 -10.48 -18.37 -1.21
C GLN A 266 -11.56 -17.92 -0.22
N ILE A 267 -11.13 -17.21 0.82
CA ILE A 267 -11.99 -16.51 1.78
C ILE A 267 -11.59 -15.04 1.81
N SER A 268 -12.55 -14.14 1.57
CA SER A 268 -12.39 -12.71 1.80
C SER A 268 -13.43 -12.20 2.78
N PHE A 269 -12.98 -11.68 3.91
CA PHE A 269 -13.83 -10.94 4.85
C PHE A 269 -14.00 -9.49 4.39
N GLY A 270 -15.15 -8.91 4.75
CA GLY A 270 -15.47 -7.52 4.51
C GLY A 270 -14.69 -6.55 5.40
N ASP A 271 -14.85 -5.26 5.12
CA ASP A 271 -14.13 -4.18 5.78
C ASP A 271 -14.40 -4.07 7.28
N SER A 272 -15.61 -4.28 7.76
CA SER A 272 -15.97 -4.19 9.18
C SER A 272 -15.61 -5.44 10.00
N PHE A 273 -15.13 -6.52 9.37
CA PHE A 273 -14.86 -7.77 10.07
C PHE A 273 -13.70 -7.61 11.06
N ASN A 274 -13.97 -7.76 12.35
CA ASN A 274 -12.97 -7.68 13.41
C ASN A 274 -13.24 -8.69 14.54
N GLN A 275 -13.73 -9.87 14.19
CA GLN A 275 -13.94 -10.98 15.11
C GLN A 275 -12.68 -11.84 15.26
N ASN A 276 -12.58 -12.58 16.36
CA ASN A 276 -11.48 -13.53 16.56
C ASN A 276 -11.60 -14.70 15.57
N ILE A 277 -10.45 -15.17 15.05
CA ILE A 277 -10.36 -16.42 14.30
C ILE A 277 -9.98 -17.52 15.27
N ASN A 278 -10.94 -18.38 15.59
CA ASN A 278 -10.72 -19.48 16.54
C ASN A 278 -9.77 -20.54 15.97
N LYS A 279 -8.95 -21.13 16.85
CA LYS A 279 -8.13 -22.29 16.50
C LYS A 279 -9.01 -23.41 15.94
N GLY A 280 -8.57 -24.06 14.86
CA GLY A 280 -9.36 -25.10 14.18
C GLY A 280 -10.24 -24.58 13.04
N LEU A 281 -10.59 -23.29 12.98
CA LEU A 281 -11.54 -22.79 11.99
C LEU A 281 -11.02 -22.89 10.55
N LEU A 282 -9.73 -22.61 10.33
CA LEU A 282 -9.15 -22.59 8.99
C LEU A 282 -8.14 -23.73 8.76
N ILE A 283 -7.60 -24.33 9.83
CA ILE A 283 -6.49 -25.30 9.75
C ILE A 283 -6.82 -26.55 8.89
N ASP A 284 -8.08 -26.98 8.89
CA ASP A 284 -8.53 -28.16 8.16
C ASP A 284 -8.88 -27.87 6.69
N LEU A 285 -8.86 -26.60 6.27
CA LEU A 285 -9.14 -26.18 4.90
C LEU A 285 -7.90 -26.36 4.03
N LYS A 286 -7.59 -27.61 3.69
CA LYS A 286 -6.36 -28.04 2.97
C LYS A 286 -6.23 -27.50 1.54
N MET A 287 -7.30 -26.91 1.00
CA MET A 287 -7.31 -26.29 -0.33
C MET A 287 -7.25 -24.77 -0.28
N LEU A 288 -7.32 -24.17 0.92
CA LEU A 288 -7.39 -22.72 1.06
C LEU A 288 -6.05 -22.10 0.66
N GLU A 289 -6.05 -21.32 -0.42
CA GLU A 289 -4.87 -20.66 -0.96
C GLU A 289 -4.84 -19.17 -0.62
N THR A 290 -6.01 -18.52 -0.54
CA THR A 290 -6.11 -17.07 -0.31
C THR A 290 -7.00 -16.77 0.88
N LEU A 291 -6.43 -16.04 1.84
CA LEU A 291 -7.15 -15.51 3.00
C LEU A 291 -6.96 -13.99 3.06
N GLN A 292 -8.07 -13.28 2.96
CA GLN A 292 -8.10 -11.82 2.99
C GLN A 292 -8.98 -11.31 4.13
N PHE A 293 -8.44 -10.36 4.88
CA PHE A 293 -9.15 -9.57 5.87
C PHE A 293 -9.33 -8.14 5.38
N GLY A 294 -10.50 -7.56 5.68
CA GLY A 294 -10.82 -6.19 5.33
C GLY A 294 -10.16 -5.15 6.23
N LEU A 295 -10.66 -3.91 6.12
CA LEU A 295 -10.13 -2.74 6.80
C LEU A 295 -10.01 -2.90 8.32
N ASP A 296 -11.04 -3.22 9.06
CA ASP A 296 -11.07 -3.08 10.52
C ASP A 296 -10.45 -4.26 11.27
N PHE A 297 -10.09 -5.34 10.58
CA PHE A 297 -9.49 -6.52 11.20
C PHE A 297 -8.17 -6.16 11.89
N ASN A 298 -8.11 -6.36 13.20
CA ASN A 298 -6.92 -6.15 14.01
C ASN A 298 -6.82 -7.18 15.15
N LYS A 299 -7.25 -8.41 14.90
CA LYS A 299 -7.08 -9.54 15.83
C LYS A 299 -5.82 -10.31 15.51
N SER A 300 -5.22 -10.90 16.55
CA SER A 300 -4.07 -11.76 16.33
C SER A 300 -4.51 -13.07 15.68
N ILE A 301 -3.74 -13.52 14.70
CA ILE A 301 -3.89 -14.86 14.15
C ILE A 301 -2.66 -15.73 14.44
N ASP A 302 -1.69 -15.26 15.24
CA ASP A 302 -0.36 -15.85 15.49
C ASP A 302 -0.33 -17.16 16.30
N GLY A 303 -1.48 -17.75 16.61
CA GLY A 303 -1.60 -19.00 17.36
C GLY A 303 -1.31 -20.25 16.51
N PHE A 304 -0.63 -21.24 17.10
CA PHE A 304 -0.43 -22.56 16.48
C PHE A 304 -1.77 -23.22 16.10
N GLY A 305 -1.88 -23.68 14.85
CA GLY A 305 -3.07 -24.35 14.33
C GLY A 305 -4.20 -23.40 13.90
N ILE A 306 -3.88 -22.15 13.55
CA ILE A 306 -4.85 -21.20 12.99
C ILE A 306 -4.86 -21.25 11.46
N LEU A 307 -3.71 -21.04 10.80
CA LEU A 307 -3.64 -21.03 9.33
C LEU A 307 -3.33 -22.42 8.76
N PRO A 308 -4.02 -22.84 7.68
CA PRO A 308 -3.67 -24.07 6.97
C PRO A 308 -2.35 -23.94 6.21
N ASP A 309 -1.65 -25.07 6.05
CA ASP A 309 -0.39 -25.15 5.31
C ASP A 309 -0.54 -24.87 3.80
N SER A 310 -1.75 -24.75 3.28
CA SER A 310 -2.03 -24.47 1.86
C SER A 310 -2.04 -22.98 1.50
N ILE A 311 -2.03 -22.07 2.48
CA ILE A 311 -2.11 -20.63 2.23
C ILE A 311 -0.92 -20.15 1.40
N LYS A 312 -1.22 -19.56 0.24
CA LYS A 312 -0.27 -18.87 -0.64
C LYS A 312 -0.36 -17.35 -0.51
N ASN A 313 -1.54 -16.81 -0.26
CA ASN A 313 -1.81 -15.38 -0.18
C ASN A 313 -2.46 -15.02 1.14
N LEU A 314 -1.80 -14.19 1.94
CA LEU A 314 -2.33 -13.66 3.18
C LEU A 314 -2.40 -12.13 3.12
N ILE A 315 -3.61 -11.59 3.18
CA ILE A 315 -3.88 -10.18 2.94
C ILE A 315 -4.54 -9.55 4.15
N PHE A 316 -3.88 -8.55 4.71
CA PHE A 316 -4.45 -7.64 5.70
C PHE A 316 -4.57 -6.24 5.13
N SER A 317 -5.41 -5.44 5.77
CA SER A 317 -5.41 -4.00 5.54
C SER A 317 -4.07 -3.37 5.86
N LYS A 318 -3.50 -2.67 4.87
CA LYS A 318 -2.31 -1.83 5.06
C LYS A 318 -2.55 -0.69 6.05
N LYS A 319 -3.80 -0.25 6.26
CA LYS A 319 -4.07 1.02 6.97
C LYS A 319 -4.09 0.85 8.49
N THR A 320 -4.61 -0.28 8.96
CA THR A 320 -5.19 -0.46 10.30
C THR A 320 -4.64 -1.68 11.03
N TYR A 321 -4.20 -2.72 10.31
CA TYR A 321 -3.62 -3.91 10.93
C TYR A 321 -2.29 -3.59 11.63
N LYS A 322 -2.23 -3.91 12.92
CA LYS A 322 -1.16 -3.57 13.88
C LYS A 322 -0.81 -4.76 14.81
N GLN A 323 -1.09 -5.99 14.40
CA GLN A 323 -0.71 -7.17 15.17
C GLN A 323 0.59 -7.75 14.62
N SER A 324 1.56 -7.96 15.51
CA SER A 324 2.81 -8.64 15.17
C SER A 324 2.61 -10.15 15.08
N PHE A 325 3.47 -10.81 14.31
CA PHE A 325 3.47 -12.26 14.18
C PHE A 325 4.71 -12.85 14.81
N HIS A 326 4.58 -14.03 15.43
CA HIS A 326 5.78 -14.80 15.71
C HIS A 326 6.46 -15.23 14.38
N PRO A 327 7.79 -15.18 14.23
CA PRO A 327 8.44 -15.43 12.94
C PRO A 327 8.27 -16.86 12.39
N LEU A 328 8.05 -17.84 13.26
CA LEU A 328 7.78 -19.25 12.89
C LEU A 328 6.31 -19.52 12.54
N PHE A 329 5.48 -18.48 12.49
CA PHE A 329 4.03 -18.63 12.34
C PHE A 329 3.58 -18.93 10.90
N PHE A 330 4.26 -18.37 9.89
CA PHE A 330 3.80 -18.48 8.52
C PHE A 330 4.10 -19.85 7.91
N PRO A 331 3.14 -20.46 7.18
CA PRO A 331 3.40 -21.71 6.48
C PRO A 331 4.42 -21.49 5.35
N LYS A 332 5.19 -22.54 5.01
CA LYS A 332 6.24 -22.46 3.97
C LYS A 332 5.68 -22.21 2.56
N SER A 333 4.41 -22.53 2.35
CA SER A 333 3.65 -22.31 1.12
C SER A 333 3.33 -20.83 0.87
N LEU A 334 3.48 -19.95 1.87
CA LEU A 334 3.15 -18.54 1.75
C LEU A 334 4.05 -17.86 0.71
N ILE A 335 3.42 -17.29 -0.32
CA ILE A 335 4.07 -16.60 -1.46
C ILE A 335 3.92 -15.09 -1.32
N ASN A 336 2.73 -14.62 -0.94
CA ASN A 336 2.38 -13.20 -0.90
C ASN A 336 1.84 -12.81 0.47
N LEU A 337 2.49 -11.83 1.10
CA LEU A 337 2.06 -11.26 2.37
C LEU A 337 1.83 -9.76 2.24
N LYS A 338 0.59 -9.32 2.46
CA LYS A 338 0.19 -7.91 2.38
C LYS A 338 -0.34 -7.39 3.70
N GLY A 339 0.04 -6.17 4.04
CA GLY A 339 -0.30 -5.54 5.32
C GLY A 339 0.56 -6.05 6.47
N PHE A 340 1.78 -6.53 6.20
CA PHE A 340 2.68 -7.03 7.22
C PHE A 340 3.05 -5.95 8.23
N TYR A 341 2.73 -6.19 9.50
CA TYR A 341 3.10 -5.33 10.61
C TYR A 341 4.03 -6.08 11.56
N TYR A 342 5.02 -5.35 12.10
CA TYR A 342 5.91 -5.85 13.13
C TYR A 342 6.31 -4.69 14.04
N ASP A 343 6.00 -4.82 15.34
CA ASP A 343 6.23 -3.80 16.38
C ASP A 343 7.70 -3.71 16.83
N LEU A 344 8.54 -4.68 16.44
CA LEU A 344 9.97 -4.72 16.73
C LEU A 344 10.82 -4.50 15.48
N PRO A 345 12.14 -4.28 15.63
CA PRO A 345 13.08 -4.38 14.53
C PRO A 345 13.06 -5.77 13.88
N ILE A 346 13.15 -5.83 12.55
CA ILE A 346 13.33 -7.08 11.83
C ILE A 346 14.82 -7.43 11.88
N THR A 347 15.16 -8.51 12.59
CA THR A 347 16.54 -9.02 12.73
C THR A 347 16.69 -10.37 12.04
N LYS A 348 17.90 -10.91 11.89
CA LYS A 348 18.09 -12.27 11.32
C LYS A 348 17.42 -13.36 12.16
N GLU A 349 17.41 -13.23 13.48
CA GLU A 349 16.84 -14.21 14.40
C GLU A 349 15.30 -14.19 14.40
N LEU A 350 14.74 -12.98 14.42
CA LEU A 350 13.30 -12.71 14.43
C LEU A 350 12.72 -12.50 13.02
N GLY A 351 13.54 -12.59 11.99
CA GLY A 351 13.16 -12.26 10.62
C GLY A 351 12.44 -13.40 9.92
N LEU A 352 12.03 -13.10 8.70
CA LEU A 352 11.42 -14.04 7.75
C LEU A 352 12.47 -14.91 7.02
N VAL A 353 13.77 -14.63 7.23
CA VAL A 353 14.92 -15.29 6.58
C VAL A 353 14.87 -16.81 6.76
N ASN A 354 15.10 -17.56 5.68
CA ASN A 354 15.16 -19.04 5.63
C ASN A 354 13.90 -19.76 6.14
N LYS A 355 12.84 -19.02 6.48
CA LYS A 355 11.61 -19.56 7.05
C LYS A 355 10.44 -19.51 6.07
N THR A 356 10.59 -18.77 4.96
CA THR A 356 9.52 -18.52 4.00
C THR A 356 10.04 -18.51 2.56
N ASN A 357 9.16 -18.84 1.61
CA ASN A 357 9.38 -18.70 0.17
C ASN A 357 8.65 -17.47 -0.39
N LEU A 358 8.56 -16.40 0.41
CA LEU A 358 7.84 -15.19 0.03
C LEU A 358 8.43 -14.57 -1.24
N LYS A 359 7.57 -14.35 -2.23
CA LYS A 359 7.88 -13.59 -3.44
C LYS A 359 7.44 -12.13 -3.35
N SER A 360 6.37 -11.84 -2.61
CA SER A 360 5.87 -10.48 -2.43
C SER A 360 5.65 -10.13 -0.96
N LEU A 361 6.21 -8.99 -0.55
CA LEU A 361 6.03 -8.43 0.79
C LEU A 361 5.57 -6.97 0.72
N ILE A 362 4.35 -6.71 1.19
CA ILE A 362 3.78 -5.37 1.30
C ILE A 362 3.58 -5.06 2.77
N PHE A 363 4.29 -4.05 3.27
CA PHE A 363 4.20 -3.63 4.66
C PHE A 363 2.89 -2.89 4.96
N SER A 364 2.43 -3.02 6.20
CA SER A 364 1.44 -2.12 6.79
C SER A 364 1.97 -0.69 6.79
N ASN A 365 1.10 0.29 6.54
CA ASN A 365 1.41 1.72 6.55
C ASN A 365 1.96 2.20 7.90
N GLN A 366 1.77 1.42 8.96
CA GLN A 366 2.16 1.73 10.32
C GLN A 366 3.55 1.20 10.67
N PHE A 367 4.16 0.35 9.83
CA PHE A 367 5.50 -0.16 10.07
C PHE A 367 6.53 0.98 9.93
N ILE A 368 7.32 1.19 10.98
CA ILE A 368 8.34 2.25 11.06
C ILE A 368 9.68 1.76 11.62
N ASN A 369 9.78 0.47 11.92
CA ASN A 369 10.90 -0.10 12.65
C ASN A 369 12.10 -0.39 11.74
N PHE A 370 13.25 -0.55 12.38
CA PHE A 370 14.50 -0.89 11.71
C PHE A 370 14.44 -2.27 11.03
N ILE A 371 15.08 -2.38 9.87
CA ILE A 371 15.28 -3.64 9.14
C ILE A 371 16.78 -3.90 9.07
N GLU A 372 17.24 -4.98 9.69
CA GLU A 372 18.64 -5.36 9.67
C GLU A 372 19.04 -5.82 8.24
N PRO A 373 20.23 -5.47 7.75
CA PRO A 373 20.75 -6.05 6.51
C PRO A 373 20.67 -7.59 6.52
N TYR A 374 20.22 -8.16 5.40
CA TYR A 374 20.09 -9.61 5.18
C TYR A 374 19.04 -10.28 6.09
N SER A 375 18.09 -9.51 6.67
CA SER A 375 16.99 -10.02 7.50
C SER A 375 15.67 -10.29 6.76
N LEU A 376 15.60 -9.94 5.48
CA LEU A 376 14.47 -10.27 4.60
C LEU A 376 14.78 -11.51 3.74
N PRO A 377 13.77 -12.31 3.35
CA PRO A 377 13.97 -13.52 2.54
C PRO A 377 14.60 -13.21 1.18
N SER A 378 15.56 -14.03 0.76
CA SER A 378 16.23 -13.88 -0.54
C SER A 378 15.34 -14.19 -1.74
N SER A 379 14.23 -14.91 -1.52
CA SER A 379 13.21 -15.27 -2.51
C SER A 379 12.29 -14.11 -2.92
N LEU A 380 12.37 -12.96 -2.24
CA LEU A 380 11.52 -11.81 -2.54
C LEU A 380 11.82 -11.22 -3.92
N GLU A 381 10.78 -11.13 -4.74
CA GLU A 381 10.78 -10.48 -6.05
C GLU A 381 10.17 -9.06 -5.99
N THR A 382 9.23 -8.83 -5.07
CA THR A 382 8.52 -7.53 -4.92
C THR A 382 8.46 -7.07 -3.48
N ILE A 383 8.81 -5.81 -3.23
CA ILE A 383 8.71 -5.17 -1.92
C ILE A 383 7.99 -3.82 -2.05
N ILE A 384 7.00 -3.60 -1.17
CA ILE A 384 6.39 -2.28 -0.97
C ILE A 384 6.56 -1.89 0.49
N LEU A 385 7.42 -0.90 0.73
CA LEU A 385 7.68 -0.35 2.05
C LEU A 385 6.47 0.48 2.54
N SER A 386 6.36 0.55 3.86
CA SER A 386 5.29 1.24 4.57
C SER A 386 5.19 2.72 4.21
N SER A 387 3.96 3.26 4.25
CA SER A 387 3.71 4.70 4.09
C SER A 387 4.53 5.56 5.06
N ASN A 388 4.70 5.12 6.30
CA ASN A 388 5.38 5.87 7.36
C ASN A 388 6.88 5.53 7.49
N PHE A 389 7.40 4.56 6.73
CA PHE A 389 8.81 4.19 6.80
C PHE A 389 9.69 5.32 6.23
N ASN A 390 10.65 5.79 7.03
CA ASN A 390 11.59 6.85 6.65
C ASN A 390 12.99 6.64 7.27
N LEU A 391 13.46 5.38 7.30
CA LEU A 391 14.82 5.07 7.74
C LEU A 391 15.77 4.96 6.53
N PRO A 392 17.07 5.29 6.70
CA PRO A 392 18.07 5.11 5.67
C PRO A 392 18.12 3.66 5.20
N LEU A 393 18.35 3.46 3.91
CA LEU A 393 18.69 2.14 3.38
C LEU A 393 20.19 1.93 3.45
N HIS A 394 20.57 0.66 3.62
CA HIS A 394 21.94 0.18 3.57
C HIS A 394 21.98 -1.08 2.72
N LYS A 395 23.13 -1.34 2.11
CA LYS A 395 23.40 -2.58 1.36
C LYS A 395 22.91 -3.81 2.14
N GLY A 396 22.12 -4.65 1.47
CA GLY A 396 21.60 -5.89 2.02
C GLY A 396 20.25 -5.79 2.73
N ILE A 397 19.71 -4.59 2.99
CA ILE A 397 18.34 -4.45 3.51
C ILE A 397 17.31 -4.95 2.48
N ILE A 398 17.47 -4.52 1.23
CA ILE A 398 16.69 -5.03 0.11
C ILE A 398 17.45 -6.24 -0.49
N PRO A 399 16.86 -7.45 -0.49
CA PRO A 399 17.53 -8.66 -0.99
C PRO A 399 17.83 -8.62 -2.50
N PHE A 400 18.85 -9.37 -2.93
CA PHE A 400 19.27 -9.43 -4.34
C PHE A 400 18.19 -10.00 -5.28
N GLY A 401 17.20 -10.76 -4.82
CA GLY A 401 16.11 -11.26 -5.66
C GLY A 401 15.09 -10.20 -6.09
N VAL A 402 15.12 -9.00 -5.50
CA VAL A 402 14.04 -8.01 -5.68
C VAL A 402 14.11 -7.35 -7.05
N LEU A 403 13.02 -7.51 -7.81
CA LEU A 403 12.81 -6.92 -9.12
C LEU A 403 12.00 -5.61 -9.04
N ASN A 404 11.05 -5.54 -8.12
CA ASN A 404 10.13 -4.41 -7.98
C ASN A 404 10.18 -3.83 -6.56
N LEU A 405 10.58 -2.56 -6.44
CA LEU A 405 10.65 -1.84 -5.17
C LEU A 405 9.80 -0.58 -5.22
N SER A 406 8.86 -0.46 -4.28
CA SER A 406 8.12 0.79 -4.04
C SER A 406 8.37 1.28 -2.62
N PHE A 407 8.73 2.54 -2.49
CA PHE A 407 8.66 3.25 -1.24
C PHE A 407 7.22 3.68 -0.96
N GLY A 408 6.90 3.87 0.32
CA GLY A 408 5.61 4.37 0.77
C GLY A 408 5.43 5.87 0.48
N LYS A 409 4.90 6.64 1.44
CA LYS A 409 4.57 8.05 1.23
C LYS A 409 5.68 8.99 1.72
N ASN A 410 6.28 8.68 2.86
CA ASN A 410 7.08 9.63 3.63
C ASN A 410 8.60 9.43 3.49
N TRP A 411 9.06 8.40 2.77
CA TRP A 411 10.48 8.06 2.69
C TRP A 411 11.26 9.13 1.93
N ASN A 412 12.19 9.83 2.57
CA ASN A 412 12.97 10.91 1.96
C ASN A 412 14.42 10.89 2.44
N GLN A 413 15.07 9.74 2.33
CA GLN A 413 16.47 9.56 2.73
C GLN A 413 17.38 9.54 1.48
N PRO A 414 18.64 10.00 1.60
CA PRO A 414 19.58 9.88 0.51
C PRO A 414 19.90 8.41 0.23
N LEU A 415 20.09 8.06 -1.05
CA LEU A 415 20.64 6.78 -1.45
C LEU A 415 22.15 6.90 -1.66
N LYS A 416 22.87 5.82 -1.39
CA LYS A 416 24.28 5.64 -1.76
C LYS A 416 24.40 4.49 -2.76
N LYS A 417 25.56 4.43 -3.43
CA LYS A 417 25.90 3.33 -4.33
C LYS A 417 25.76 1.99 -3.60
N PHE A 418 25.08 1.04 -4.23
CA PHE A 418 24.81 -0.32 -3.72
C PHE A 418 23.79 -0.43 -2.55
N ASP A 419 23.13 0.66 -2.13
CA ASP A 419 22.00 0.53 -1.18
C ASP A 419 20.82 -0.23 -1.82
N LEU A 420 20.66 -0.10 -3.14
CA LEU A 420 19.73 -0.86 -3.95
C LEU A 420 20.46 -2.00 -4.68
N PRO A 421 19.91 -3.23 -4.70
CA PRO A 421 20.48 -4.33 -5.47
C PRO A 421 20.42 -4.07 -6.98
N ILE A 422 21.37 -4.65 -7.71
CA ILE A 422 21.54 -4.48 -9.17
C ILE A 422 20.47 -5.18 -10.01
N THR A 423 19.53 -5.88 -9.38
CA THR A 423 18.47 -6.67 -10.01
C THR A 423 17.16 -5.92 -10.18
N ILE A 424 16.99 -4.76 -9.53
CA ILE A 424 15.74 -3.99 -9.58
C ILE A 424 15.46 -3.56 -11.03
N LYS A 425 14.30 -3.97 -11.55
CA LYS A 425 13.75 -3.54 -12.85
C LYS A 425 12.76 -2.39 -12.71
N SER A 426 12.03 -2.31 -11.60
CA SER A 426 11.06 -1.24 -11.35
C SER A 426 11.24 -0.58 -9.99
N LEU A 427 11.37 0.74 -9.99
CA LEU A 427 11.56 1.56 -8.80
C LEU A 427 10.54 2.69 -8.72
N LYS A 428 9.80 2.75 -7.61
CA LYS A 428 8.91 3.87 -7.29
C LYS A 428 9.35 4.55 -6.01
N PHE A 429 9.84 5.78 -6.14
CA PHE A 429 10.12 6.65 -5.01
C PHE A 429 8.84 7.09 -4.30
N SER A 430 9.00 7.50 -3.04
CA SER A 430 7.89 7.95 -2.21
C SER A 430 7.33 9.29 -2.70
N LYS A 431 6.13 9.65 -2.25
CA LYS A 431 5.55 10.97 -2.53
C LYS A 431 6.44 12.12 -2.06
N ASP A 432 7.08 11.96 -0.90
CA ASP A 432 7.90 12.98 -0.25
C ASP A 432 9.37 13.01 -0.70
N PHE A 433 9.78 12.08 -1.57
CA PHE A 433 11.17 11.98 -2.02
C PHE A 433 11.61 13.24 -2.78
N ASN A 434 12.66 13.89 -2.26
CA ASN A 434 13.29 15.07 -2.87
C ASN A 434 14.80 15.12 -2.58
N GLN A 435 15.49 13.98 -2.72
CA GLN A 435 16.95 13.92 -2.56
C GLN A 435 17.66 13.92 -3.91
N LEU A 436 18.91 14.39 -3.92
CA LEU A 436 19.76 14.34 -5.10
C LEU A 436 20.00 12.88 -5.52
N ILE A 437 19.92 12.62 -6.82
CA ILE A 437 20.36 11.36 -7.44
C ILE A 437 21.67 11.67 -8.15
N ASN A 438 22.77 11.08 -7.69
CA ASN A 438 24.08 11.17 -8.35
C ASN A 438 24.31 9.97 -9.29
N PHE A 439 25.34 10.09 -10.12
CA PHE A 439 25.79 9.04 -11.03
C PHE A 439 26.00 7.69 -10.30
N GLU A 440 25.57 6.60 -10.94
CA GLU A 440 25.66 5.20 -10.45
C GLU A 440 24.93 4.85 -9.14
N ILE A 441 24.08 5.74 -8.61
CA ILE A 441 23.25 5.40 -7.44
C ILE A 441 22.11 4.45 -7.80
N LEU A 442 21.47 4.66 -8.96
CA LEU A 442 20.40 3.80 -9.44
C LEU A 442 20.97 2.57 -10.16
N PRO A 443 20.35 1.39 -10.01
CA PRO A 443 20.86 0.16 -10.62
C PRO A 443 20.77 0.20 -12.14
N LYS A 444 21.78 -0.35 -12.83
CA LYS A 444 21.87 -0.36 -14.30
C LYS A 444 20.80 -1.26 -14.96
N SER A 445 20.14 -2.13 -14.22
CA SER A 445 19.00 -2.96 -14.68
C SER A 445 17.67 -2.21 -14.74
N LEU A 446 17.60 -0.97 -14.25
CA LEU A 446 16.34 -0.29 -14.02
C LEU A 446 15.62 0.06 -15.33
N GLU A 447 14.43 -0.48 -15.53
CA GLU A 447 13.60 -0.29 -16.72
C GLU A 447 12.49 0.74 -16.50
N ILE A 448 11.94 0.81 -15.29
CA ILE A 448 10.78 1.63 -14.95
C ILE A 448 11.10 2.47 -13.71
N LEU A 449 11.02 3.79 -13.85
CA LEU A 449 11.30 4.72 -12.75
C LEU A 449 10.13 5.70 -12.54
N TYR A 450 9.65 5.78 -11.30
CA TYR A 450 8.69 6.78 -10.84
C TYR A 450 9.34 7.67 -9.78
N PHE A 451 9.49 8.95 -10.09
CA PHE A 451 9.81 9.97 -9.09
C PHE A 451 8.59 10.35 -8.25
N GLY A 452 8.88 10.76 -7.01
CA GLY A 452 7.90 11.27 -6.05
C GLY A 452 7.29 12.61 -6.43
N GLU A 453 6.11 12.93 -5.90
CA GLU A 453 5.43 14.20 -6.19
C GLU A 453 6.23 15.44 -5.75
N LYS A 454 7.02 15.34 -4.67
CA LYS A 454 7.87 16.42 -4.16
C LYS A 454 9.24 16.50 -4.84
N PHE A 455 9.57 15.60 -5.76
CA PHE A 455 10.87 15.60 -6.41
C PHE A 455 11.08 16.89 -7.22
N ASN A 456 12.10 17.65 -6.85
CA ASN A 456 12.47 18.92 -7.49
C ASN A 456 13.99 19.14 -7.50
N GLN A 457 14.75 18.09 -7.77
CA GLN A 457 16.20 18.15 -7.92
C GLN A 457 16.59 18.21 -9.41
N MET A 458 17.74 18.80 -9.70
CA MET A 458 18.27 18.82 -11.07
C MET A 458 18.58 17.38 -11.51
N LEU A 459 18.12 17.00 -12.71
CA LEU A 459 18.53 15.77 -13.37
C LEU A 459 19.66 16.09 -14.32
N GLU A 460 20.91 16.01 -13.85
CA GLU A 460 22.07 16.26 -14.72
C GLU A 460 22.16 15.19 -15.83
N PRO A 461 22.82 15.50 -16.96
CA PRO A 461 23.05 14.56 -18.04
C PRO A 461 23.66 13.24 -17.55
N PHE A 462 23.19 12.12 -18.11
CA PHE A 462 23.74 10.76 -17.88
C PHE A 462 23.62 10.19 -16.46
N ILE A 463 22.94 10.87 -15.54
CA ILE A 463 22.72 10.35 -14.17
C ILE A 463 21.77 9.14 -14.16
N LEU A 464 20.72 9.18 -14.98
CA LEU A 464 19.73 8.12 -15.05
C LEU A 464 20.24 6.94 -15.91
N PRO A 465 20.06 5.68 -15.48
CA PRO A 465 20.45 4.50 -16.25
C PRO A 465 19.86 4.48 -17.67
N GLN A 466 20.66 4.07 -18.65
CA GLN A 466 20.22 3.97 -20.05
C GLN A 466 19.24 2.81 -20.30
N SER A 467 19.02 1.91 -19.35
CA SER A 467 18.03 0.82 -19.44
C SER A 467 16.58 1.28 -19.27
N ILE A 468 16.34 2.51 -18.79
CA ILE A 468 14.99 3.00 -18.50
C ILE A 468 14.18 3.14 -19.80
N ASN A 469 13.03 2.45 -19.86
CA ASN A 469 12.05 2.54 -20.93
C ASN A 469 10.80 3.35 -20.53
N TYR A 470 10.54 3.50 -19.23
CA TYR A 470 9.42 4.24 -18.66
C TYR A 470 9.91 5.19 -17.58
N LEU A 471 9.57 6.47 -17.71
CA LEU A 471 9.92 7.50 -16.74
C LEU A 471 8.71 8.34 -16.37
N LYS A 472 8.45 8.48 -15.06
CA LYS A 472 7.50 9.46 -14.52
C LYS A 472 8.22 10.48 -13.65
N ILE A 473 8.05 11.76 -13.97
CA ILE A 473 8.56 12.89 -13.18
C ILE A 473 7.41 13.51 -12.39
N GLY A 474 7.64 13.78 -11.10
CA GLY A 474 6.62 14.22 -10.15
C GLY A 474 6.23 15.70 -10.25
N LYS A 475 5.17 16.05 -9.53
CA LYS A 475 4.43 17.33 -9.64
C LYS A 475 5.28 18.58 -9.38
N SER A 476 6.18 18.52 -8.40
CA SER A 476 6.93 19.71 -7.93
C SER A 476 8.15 20.06 -8.78
N PHE A 477 8.46 19.26 -9.80
CA PHE A 477 9.65 19.45 -10.62
C PHE A 477 9.57 20.76 -11.42
N ASN A 478 10.51 21.67 -11.18
CA ASN A 478 10.57 22.98 -11.85
C ASN A 478 11.97 23.32 -12.38
N LYS A 479 12.81 22.31 -12.59
CA LYS A 479 14.15 22.46 -13.16
C LYS A 479 14.13 22.29 -14.68
N PRO A 480 15.05 22.91 -15.43
CA PRO A 480 15.23 22.58 -16.83
C PRO A 480 15.66 21.11 -16.99
N LEU A 481 15.32 20.50 -18.12
CA LEU A 481 15.88 19.21 -18.53
C LEU A 481 16.95 19.46 -19.59
N LEU A 482 18.19 19.13 -19.26
CA LEU A 482 19.33 19.29 -20.15
C LEU A 482 19.43 18.13 -21.14
N LYS A 483 20.34 18.26 -22.12
CA LYS A 483 20.65 17.18 -23.06
C LYS A 483 21.06 15.92 -22.31
N ASN A 484 20.47 14.78 -22.65
CA ASN A 484 20.76 13.48 -22.04
C ASN A 484 20.39 13.37 -20.54
N SER A 485 19.62 14.32 -19.99
CA SER A 485 19.02 14.17 -18.65
C SER A 485 17.98 13.05 -18.62
N ILE A 486 17.18 12.94 -19.69
CA ILE A 486 16.32 11.77 -19.93
C ILE A 486 17.11 10.77 -20.80
N PRO A 487 17.19 9.49 -20.40
CA PRO A 487 17.89 8.46 -21.18
C PRO A 487 17.30 8.22 -22.58
N ASN A 488 18.16 7.87 -23.54
CA ASN A 488 17.75 7.69 -24.93
C ASN A 488 16.94 6.42 -25.21
N ASN A 489 16.67 5.56 -24.22
CA ASN A 489 15.80 4.39 -24.38
C ASN A 489 14.38 4.59 -23.82
N VAL A 490 14.07 5.76 -23.25
CA VAL A 490 12.74 6.05 -22.71
C VAL A 490 11.72 6.09 -23.85
N LYS A 491 10.73 5.19 -23.81
CA LYS A 491 9.61 5.15 -24.77
C LYS A 491 8.38 5.85 -24.22
N ILE A 492 8.16 5.74 -22.91
CA ILE A 492 7.00 6.27 -22.21
C ILE A 492 7.47 7.33 -21.22
N LEU A 493 7.15 8.59 -21.49
CA LEU A 493 7.41 9.71 -20.59
C LEU A 493 6.10 10.25 -20.00
N LYS A 494 6.05 10.38 -18.69
CA LYS A 494 4.93 11.00 -17.97
C LYS A 494 5.42 12.19 -17.15
N LEU A 495 4.86 13.35 -17.42
CA LEU A 495 5.19 14.60 -16.75
C LEU A 495 3.97 15.07 -15.94
N ASP A 496 4.12 15.08 -14.62
CA ASP A 496 3.11 15.62 -13.71
C ASP A 496 3.38 17.08 -13.31
N CYS A 497 4.42 17.69 -13.87
CA CYS A 497 4.95 19.00 -13.52
C CYS A 497 4.65 20.10 -14.55
N ASN A 498 5.07 21.33 -14.26
CA ASN A 498 5.03 22.45 -15.21
C ASN A 498 5.90 22.12 -16.42
N ILE A 499 5.28 22.08 -17.60
CA ILE A 499 5.94 21.72 -18.86
C ILE A 499 6.60 22.91 -19.55
N SER A 500 6.30 24.14 -19.16
CA SER A 500 6.74 25.36 -19.85
C SER A 500 8.27 25.48 -19.88
N LEU A 501 8.97 24.96 -18.86
CA LEU A 501 10.44 24.94 -18.82
C LEU A 501 11.05 23.77 -19.59
N ILE A 502 10.27 22.70 -19.85
CA ILE A 502 10.74 21.44 -20.43
C ILE A 502 10.44 21.38 -21.94
N LEU A 503 9.25 21.84 -22.32
CA LEU A 503 8.67 21.77 -23.66
C LEU A 503 8.64 23.14 -24.36
N SER A 504 9.32 24.17 -23.86
CA SER A 504 9.45 25.44 -24.60
C SER A 504 10.42 25.30 -25.77
N LYS A 505 10.16 26.03 -26.86
CA LYS A 505 11.02 26.04 -28.06
C LYS A 505 12.51 26.34 -27.76
N GLU A 506 12.78 27.22 -26.79
CA GLU A 506 14.15 27.61 -26.39
C GLU A 506 14.91 26.49 -25.65
N ASN A 507 14.21 25.73 -24.80
CA ASN A 507 14.81 24.64 -24.02
C ASN A 507 14.72 23.27 -24.71
N TYR A 508 13.83 23.13 -25.70
CA TYR A 508 13.43 21.86 -26.29
C TYR A 508 14.54 21.16 -27.06
N MET A 509 15.44 21.89 -27.73
CA MET A 509 16.32 21.33 -28.79
C MET A 509 17.20 20.16 -28.32
N ASN A 510 17.25 19.90 -27.01
CA ASN A 510 17.99 18.80 -26.44
C ASN A 510 17.31 18.05 -25.27
N SER A 511 16.16 18.48 -24.74
CA SER A 511 15.66 18.02 -23.44
C SER A 511 14.94 16.66 -23.49
N ILE A 512 14.22 16.39 -24.59
CA ILE A 512 13.42 15.18 -24.77
C ILE A 512 14.00 14.31 -25.89
N PRO A 513 14.39 13.06 -25.60
CA PRO A 513 15.04 12.20 -26.59
C PRO A 513 14.06 11.73 -27.68
N PRO A 514 14.55 11.44 -28.89
CA PRO A 514 13.73 10.98 -30.00
C PRO A 514 13.14 9.57 -29.79
N SER A 515 13.54 8.82 -28.78
CA SER A 515 12.99 7.50 -28.49
C SER A 515 11.56 7.50 -27.94
N ILE A 516 11.06 8.65 -27.48
CA ILE A 516 9.75 8.73 -26.84
C ILE A 516 8.64 8.59 -27.89
N THR A 517 7.77 7.61 -27.68
CA THR A 517 6.60 7.33 -28.53
C THR A 517 5.28 7.65 -27.84
N TYR A 518 5.28 7.67 -26.50
CA TYR A 518 4.13 8.02 -25.68
C TYR A 518 4.48 9.13 -24.70
N LEU A 519 3.69 10.20 -24.70
CA LEU A 519 3.82 11.32 -23.79
C LEU A 519 2.51 11.53 -23.03
N LYS A 520 2.57 11.55 -21.69
CA LYS A 520 1.43 11.98 -20.85
C LYS A 520 1.78 13.25 -20.09
N LEU A 521 0.90 14.24 -20.22
CA LEU A 521 0.89 15.48 -19.47
C LEU A 521 -0.29 15.42 -18.51
N SER A 522 -0.01 15.32 -17.21
CA SER A 522 -1.07 15.13 -16.20
C SER A 522 -1.80 16.43 -15.85
N LEU A 523 -2.84 16.34 -15.01
CA LEU A 523 -3.69 17.47 -14.64
C LEU A 523 -2.99 18.69 -14.03
N ASN A 524 -1.86 18.47 -13.34
CA ASN A 524 -1.07 19.56 -12.73
C ASN A 524 -0.04 20.15 -13.70
N SER A 525 0.02 19.64 -14.94
CA SER A 525 0.86 20.27 -15.97
C SER A 525 0.25 21.61 -16.37
N SER A 526 1.13 22.59 -16.55
CA SER A 526 0.76 23.86 -17.15
C SER A 526 0.14 23.66 -18.54
N GLU A 527 -0.59 24.66 -19.01
CA GLU A 527 -1.36 24.61 -20.25
C GLU A 527 -0.51 24.21 -21.47
N PHE A 528 -1.06 23.37 -22.35
CA PHE A 528 -0.45 23.06 -23.64
C PHE A 528 -0.73 24.22 -24.61
N THR A 529 0.29 25.02 -24.92
CA THR A 529 0.17 26.25 -25.70
C THR A 529 0.86 26.12 -27.05
N MET A 530 0.74 27.14 -27.92
CA MET A 530 1.44 27.17 -29.21
C MET A 530 2.97 27.08 -29.10
N ASN A 531 3.53 27.46 -27.95
CA ASN A 531 4.98 27.38 -27.71
C ASN A 531 5.42 26.00 -27.18
N THR A 532 4.48 25.08 -26.94
CA THR A 532 4.76 23.72 -26.48
C THR A 532 5.23 22.86 -27.64
N PHE A 533 6.47 22.38 -27.58
CA PHE A 533 7.06 21.52 -28.59
C PHE A 533 7.03 20.06 -28.14
N ILE A 534 6.48 19.19 -29.00
CA ILE A 534 6.49 17.74 -28.80
C ILE A 534 7.40 17.09 -29.85
N PRO A 535 8.26 16.12 -29.47
CA PRO A 535 9.10 15.43 -30.44
C PRO A 535 8.31 14.77 -31.56
N PRO A 536 8.83 14.77 -32.80
CA PRO A 536 8.14 14.17 -33.95
C PRO A 536 7.98 12.65 -33.85
N THR A 537 8.62 12.02 -32.86
CA THR A 537 8.59 10.59 -32.61
C THR A 537 7.40 10.17 -31.73
N VAL A 538 6.77 11.11 -31.03
CA VAL A 538 5.56 10.85 -30.25
C VAL A 538 4.41 10.47 -31.18
N LYS A 539 3.73 9.36 -30.86
CA LYS A 539 2.57 8.82 -31.57
C LYS A 539 1.29 8.87 -30.72
N SER A 540 1.43 8.76 -29.40
CA SER A 540 0.30 8.81 -28.46
C SER A 540 0.52 9.92 -27.44
N LEU A 541 -0.48 10.79 -27.32
CA LEU A 541 -0.47 11.94 -26.42
C LEU A 541 -1.63 11.84 -25.44
N LYS A 542 -1.36 11.98 -24.14
CA LYS A 542 -2.41 12.12 -23.12
C LYS A 542 -2.33 13.48 -22.45
N LEU A 543 -3.46 14.16 -22.35
CA LEU A 543 -3.58 15.53 -21.85
C LEU A 543 -4.62 15.58 -20.72
N GLY A 544 -4.20 16.03 -19.54
CA GLY A 544 -5.12 16.32 -18.42
C GLY A 544 -5.18 17.79 -18.01
N SER A 545 -4.46 18.68 -18.70
CA SER A 545 -4.25 20.06 -18.25
C SER A 545 -5.56 20.84 -18.12
N LYS A 546 -5.66 21.63 -17.04
CA LYS A 546 -6.65 22.68 -16.88
C LYS A 546 -6.07 23.99 -17.41
N GLY A 547 -6.82 24.71 -18.24
CA GLY A 547 -6.39 25.98 -18.76
C GLY A 547 -7.47 26.87 -19.35
N LYS A 548 -7.18 28.16 -19.42
CA LYS A 548 -7.99 29.16 -20.12
C LYS A 548 -7.50 29.39 -21.55
N GLN A 549 -6.23 29.13 -21.84
CA GLN A 549 -5.70 29.29 -23.20
C GLN A 549 -6.20 28.16 -24.11
N PRO A 550 -6.39 28.46 -25.41
CA PRO A 550 -6.70 27.44 -26.40
C PRO A 550 -5.58 26.39 -26.47
N LEU A 551 -5.97 25.17 -26.81
CA LEU A 551 -5.03 24.08 -27.03
C LEU A 551 -4.08 24.47 -28.18
N GLY A 552 -2.77 24.41 -27.91
CA GLY A 552 -1.74 24.56 -28.94
C GLY A 552 -1.88 23.54 -30.09
N ILE A 553 -1.18 23.79 -31.20
CA ILE A 553 -1.21 22.86 -32.34
C ILE A 553 -0.59 21.51 -31.94
N ILE A 554 -1.38 20.46 -32.05
CA ILE A 554 -0.89 19.10 -31.92
C ILE A 554 -0.08 18.76 -33.20
N PRO A 555 1.14 18.22 -33.08
CA PRO A 555 1.92 17.86 -34.26
C PRO A 555 1.27 16.75 -35.08
N LYS A 556 1.46 16.79 -36.41
CA LYS A 556 1.00 15.76 -37.37
C LYS A 556 1.56 14.35 -37.12
N THR A 557 2.46 14.20 -36.18
CA THR A 557 3.07 12.91 -35.83
C THR A 557 2.19 12.08 -34.89
N ILE A 558 1.26 12.73 -34.18
CA ILE A 558 0.32 12.09 -33.26
C ILE A 558 -0.75 11.30 -34.03
N LYS A 559 -1.01 10.08 -33.57
CA LYS A 559 -2.01 9.13 -34.06
C LYS A 559 -3.17 8.94 -33.09
N SER A 560 -2.90 9.00 -31.79
CA SER A 560 -3.92 8.86 -30.75
C SER A 560 -3.81 9.93 -29.67
N ILE A 561 -4.96 10.46 -29.25
CA ILE A 561 -5.06 11.41 -28.14
C ILE A 561 -5.96 10.84 -27.05
N LYS A 562 -5.60 11.04 -25.78
CA LYS A 562 -6.54 10.89 -24.66
C LYS A 562 -6.66 12.20 -23.88
N PHE A 563 -7.87 12.73 -23.80
CA PHE A 563 -8.23 13.81 -22.89
C PHE A 563 -8.73 13.21 -21.57
N TYR A 564 -8.31 13.76 -20.43
CA TYR A 564 -8.94 13.44 -19.15
C TYR A 564 -10.17 14.32 -18.90
N TYR A 565 -11.02 13.92 -17.96
CA TYR A 565 -12.25 14.62 -17.63
C TYR A 565 -12.02 16.06 -17.14
N GLU A 566 -10.84 16.35 -16.59
CA GLU A 566 -10.46 17.70 -16.19
C GLU A 566 -10.00 18.60 -17.35
N PHE A 567 -9.75 18.04 -18.54
CA PHE A 567 -9.30 18.82 -19.68
C PHE A 567 -10.37 19.83 -20.10
N ASN A 568 -10.02 21.11 -20.11
CA ASN A 568 -10.95 22.20 -20.40
C ASN A 568 -10.36 23.29 -21.31
N GLN A 569 -9.16 23.08 -21.88
CA GLN A 569 -8.64 24.01 -22.88
C GLN A 569 -9.55 24.05 -24.12
N LEU A 570 -9.73 25.24 -24.67
CA LEU A 570 -10.56 25.45 -25.85
C LEU A 570 -9.93 24.74 -27.06
N LEU A 571 -10.68 23.85 -27.72
CA LEU A 571 -10.27 23.34 -29.02
C LEU A 571 -10.54 24.42 -30.10
N SER A 572 -9.48 25.00 -30.64
CA SER A 572 -9.54 25.90 -31.79
C SER A 572 -9.57 25.11 -33.11
N GLU A 573 -10.01 25.76 -34.17
CA GLU A 573 -9.98 25.19 -35.51
C GLU A 573 -8.56 24.75 -35.89
N ASN A 574 -8.41 23.56 -36.49
CA ASN A 574 -7.14 22.98 -36.92
C ASN A 574 -6.12 22.65 -35.81
N CYS A 575 -6.46 22.75 -34.52
CA CYS A 575 -5.50 22.40 -33.45
C CYS A 575 -5.18 20.89 -33.40
N ILE A 576 -6.13 20.05 -33.80
CA ILE A 576 -5.96 18.60 -33.95
C ILE A 576 -5.69 18.30 -35.44
N PRO A 577 -4.52 17.74 -35.80
CA PRO A 577 -4.18 17.46 -37.18
C PRO A 577 -4.97 16.26 -37.70
N SER A 578 -5.15 16.22 -39.02
CA SER A 578 -5.90 15.16 -39.70
C SER A 578 -5.31 13.75 -39.52
N THR A 579 -4.07 13.65 -39.05
CA THR A 579 -3.33 12.41 -38.79
C THR A 579 -3.77 11.68 -37.53
N VAL A 580 -4.52 12.33 -36.65
CA VAL A 580 -5.06 11.71 -35.43
C VAL A 580 -6.24 10.83 -35.81
N GLU A 581 -6.07 9.53 -35.65
CA GLU A 581 -7.02 8.47 -36.01
C GLU A 581 -8.01 8.20 -34.89
N SER A 582 -7.58 8.40 -33.63
CA SER A 582 -8.40 8.12 -32.45
C SER A 582 -8.23 9.18 -31.37
N ILE A 583 -9.35 9.56 -30.77
CA ILE A 583 -9.41 10.42 -29.59
C ILE A 583 -10.22 9.69 -28.54
N SER A 584 -9.75 9.64 -27.31
CA SER A 584 -10.53 9.10 -26.18
C SER A 584 -10.69 10.17 -25.10
N THR A 585 -11.84 10.21 -24.45
CA THR A 585 -12.10 11.15 -23.35
C THR A 585 -13.05 10.54 -22.34
N ASN A 586 -12.80 10.74 -21.04
CA ASN A 586 -13.79 10.50 -19.98
C ASN A 586 -14.50 11.78 -19.52
N GLY A 587 -14.26 12.92 -20.19
CA GLY A 587 -14.95 14.18 -19.98
C GLY A 587 -15.87 14.54 -21.14
N ILE A 588 -17.00 15.18 -20.82
CA ILE A 588 -18.02 15.62 -21.78
C ILE A 588 -17.62 16.93 -22.49
N ASN A 589 -16.61 17.65 -21.95
CA ASN A 589 -16.15 18.90 -22.53
C ASN A 589 -15.54 18.66 -23.91
N ASN A 590 -15.99 19.45 -24.89
CA ASN A 590 -15.58 19.44 -26.30
C ASN A 590 -16.11 18.30 -27.18
N ILE A 591 -17.03 17.43 -26.72
CA ILE A 591 -17.60 16.35 -27.57
C ILE A 591 -18.18 16.92 -28.87
N GLN A 592 -18.99 17.98 -28.78
CA GLN A 592 -19.58 18.62 -29.96
C GLN A 592 -18.49 19.11 -30.93
N LYS A 593 -17.44 19.76 -30.44
CA LYS A 593 -16.32 20.21 -31.28
C LYS A 593 -15.58 19.07 -31.96
N LEU A 594 -15.43 17.92 -31.29
CA LEU A 594 -14.83 16.74 -31.92
C LEU A 594 -15.71 16.21 -33.04
N ILE A 595 -17.04 16.21 -32.85
CA ILE A 595 -17.99 15.87 -33.92
C ILE A 595 -17.90 16.88 -35.07
N ASP A 596 -17.81 18.17 -34.77
CA ASP A 596 -17.65 19.24 -35.76
C ASP A 596 -16.33 19.10 -36.54
N PHE A 597 -15.27 18.57 -35.91
CA PHE A 597 -14.00 18.21 -36.56
C PHE A 597 -14.08 16.91 -37.39
N GLY A 598 -15.26 16.29 -37.48
CA GLY A 598 -15.53 15.10 -38.28
C GLY A 598 -15.32 13.77 -37.57
N TYR A 599 -15.07 13.75 -36.25
CA TYR A 599 -14.93 12.50 -35.52
C TYR A 599 -16.29 11.89 -35.18
N LYS A 600 -16.41 10.58 -35.37
CA LYS A 600 -17.60 9.81 -35.00
C LYS A 600 -17.41 9.16 -33.64
N VAL A 601 -18.44 9.26 -32.80
CA VAL A 601 -18.47 8.57 -31.50
C VAL A 601 -18.55 7.06 -31.75
N ASN A 602 -17.54 6.33 -31.32
CA ASN A 602 -17.56 4.88 -31.18
C ASN A 602 -17.65 4.55 -29.68
N TYR A 603 -18.88 4.42 -29.18
CA TYR A 603 -19.09 4.06 -27.79
C TYR A 603 -18.73 2.58 -27.57
N LYS A 604 -17.84 2.31 -26.62
CA LYS A 604 -17.60 0.95 -26.11
C LYS A 604 -18.24 0.85 -24.72
N PRO A 605 -19.33 0.08 -24.54
CA PRO A 605 -20.08 0.06 -23.28
C PRO A 605 -19.33 -0.48 -22.06
N HIS A 606 -18.17 -1.15 -22.20
CA HIS A 606 -17.80 -2.17 -21.22
C HIS A 606 -16.48 -2.06 -20.46
N GLU A 607 -15.63 -1.03 -20.60
CA GLU A 607 -14.36 -1.06 -19.82
C GLU A 607 -13.94 0.21 -19.08
N ASN A 608 -14.42 1.39 -19.44
CA ASN A 608 -14.27 2.63 -18.67
C ASN A 608 -15.27 3.64 -19.27
N LEU A 609 -15.67 4.67 -18.53
CA LEU A 609 -16.51 5.79 -19.01
C LEU A 609 -15.81 6.65 -20.11
N ASP A 610 -14.89 6.07 -20.87
CA ASP A 610 -14.18 6.71 -21.97
C ASP A 610 -15.05 6.66 -23.24
N PHE A 611 -15.46 7.82 -23.75
CA PHE A 611 -15.91 7.96 -25.13
C PHE A 611 -14.71 7.82 -26.06
N ILE A 612 -14.81 6.93 -27.04
CA ILE A 612 -13.81 6.80 -28.11
C ILE A 612 -14.39 7.46 -29.35
N PHE A 613 -13.59 8.30 -29.98
CA PHE A 613 -13.88 9.03 -31.19
C PHE A 613 -12.91 8.52 -32.26
N LEU A 614 -13.45 8.02 -33.36
CA LEU A 614 -12.67 7.59 -34.50
C LEU A 614 -12.94 8.53 -35.66
N LYS A 615 -11.91 8.79 -36.46
CA LYS A 615 -12.05 9.61 -37.65
C LYS A 615 -12.81 8.89 -38.75
#